data_AF-A0A848D444-F1
#
_entry.id   AF-A0A848D444-F1
#
_cell.length_a   1.000
_cell.length_b   1.000
_cell.length_c   1.000
_cell.angle_alpha   90.00
_cell.angle_beta   90.00
_cell.angle_gamma   90.00
#
_symmetry.space_group_name_H-M   'P 1'
#
loop_
_entity.id
_entity.type
_entity.pdbx_description
1 polymer ?
#
loop_
_entity_poly.entity_id
_entity_poly.type
_entity_poly.pdbx_seq_one_letter_code
_entity_poly.pdbx_strand_id
1 'polypeptide(L)' 'MHKKLCCHCLKISVSADYLIPGEWQCTHCGRDITNVPTIPYHEEFSKEYLMKLATYKQEITR' A
#
# COMPACT_ATOMS: atom_id res chain seq x y z
N MET A 1 8.83 10.65 3.99
CA MET A 1 8.05 10.09 2.87
C MET A 1 7.86 8.60 3.10
N HIS A 2 6.65 8.09 2.89
CA HIS A 2 6.32 6.67 3.05
C HIS A 2 5.91 6.07 1.70
N LYS A 3 5.89 4.74 1.62
CA LYS A 3 5.40 4.01 0.46
C LYS A 3 4.61 2.77 0.85
N LYS A 4 3.74 2.35 -0.07
CA LYS A 4 2.96 1.11 -0.04
C LYS A 4 3.12 0.39 -1.37
N LEU A 5 3.15 -0.93 -1.36
CA LEU A 5 2.97 -1.74 -2.57
C LEU A 5 1.48 -2.00 -2.78
N CYS A 6 0.92 -1.53 -3.90
CA CYS A 6 -0.50 -1.73 -4.20
C CYS A 6 -0.80 -3.20 -4.52
N CYS A 7 -1.69 -3.85 -3.76
CA CYS A 7 -2.10 -5.24 -3.98
C CYS A 7 -2.91 -5.48 -5.26
N HIS A 8 -3.37 -4.41 -5.92
CA HIS A 8 -4.16 -4.48 -7.14
C HIS A 8 -3.32 -4.32 -8.41
N CYS A 9 -2.47 -3.30 -8.49
CA CYS A 9 -1.68 -3.00 -9.68
C CYS A 9 -0.19 -3.30 -9.54
N LEU A 10 0.25 -3.74 -8.35
CA LEU A 10 1.63 -4.11 -8.02
C LEU A 10 2.67 -2.99 -8.22
N LYS A 11 2.23 -1.73 -8.28
CA LYS A 11 3.09 -0.56 -8.31
C LYS A 11 3.30 0.01 -6.90
N ILE A 12 4.45 0.66 -6.71
CA ILE A 12 4.78 1.38 -5.48
C ILE A 12 4.00 2.70 -5.47
N SER A 13 3.09 2.83 -4.52
CA SER A 13 2.35 4.07 -4.24
C SER A 13 3.10 4.84 -3.16
N VAL A 14 3.49 6.08 -3.43
CA VAL A 14 4.19 6.95 -2.49
C VAL A 14 3.21 7.87 -1.76
N SER A 15 3.55 8.26 -0.53
CA SER A 15 2.77 9.23 0.22
C SER A 15 2.79 10.57 -0.53
N ALA A 16 1.63 11.07 -0.93
CA ALA A 16 1.49 12.39 -1.52
C ALA A 16 0.95 13.38 -0.48
N ASP A 17 1.35 14.65 -0.58
CA ASP A 17 1.02 15.67 0.43
C ASP A 17 -0.48 16.00 0.50
N TYR A 18 -1.26 15.58 -0.50
CA TYR A 18 -2.71 15.74 -0.57
C TYR A 18 -3.50 14.54 -0.01
N LEU A 19 -2.82 13.51 0.53
CA LEU A 19 -3.50 12.39 1.15
C LEU A 19 -4.15 12.85 2.46
N ILE A 20 -5.46 12.62 2.59
CA ILE A 20 -6.19 12.85 3.83
C ILE A 20 -5.62 11.89 4.89
N PRO A 21 -5.28 12.37 6.10
CA PRO A 21 -4.82 11.49 7.17
C PRO A 21 -5.79 10.33 7.40
N GLY A 22 -5.31 9.10 7.24
CA GLY A 22 -6.14 7.90 7.37
C GLY A 22 -6.79 7.42 6.07
N GLU A 23 -6.62 8.10 4.94
CA GLU A 23 -7.04 7.61 3.61
C GLU A 23 -5.84 7.51 2.67
N TRP A 24 -5.73 6.41 1.95
CA TRP A 24 -4.68 6.25 0.94
C TRP A 24 -5.20 5.56 -0.31
N GLN A 25 -5.41 6.34 -1.37
CA GLN A 25 -5.65 5.82 -2.71
C GLN A 25 -4.33 5.63 -3.47
N CYS A 26 -4.20 4.51 -4.18
CA CYS A 26 -3.01 4.22 -4.97
C CYS A 26 -2.82 5.30 -6.05
N THR A 27 -1.66 5.95 -6.06
CA THR A 27 -1.32 7.02 -7.01
C THR A 27 -1.24 6.56 -8.47
N HIS A 28 -1.35 5.26 -8.73
CA HIS A 28 -1.30 4.69 -10.08
C HIS A 28 -2.63 4.11 -10.58
N CYS A 29 -3.48 3.58 -9.70
CA CYS A 29 -4.73 2.92 -10.11
C CYS A 29 -5.97 3.43 -9.37
N GLY A 30 -5.83 4.41 -8.48
CA GLY A 30 -6.94 5.05 -7.76
C GLY A 30 -7.65 4.18 -6.72
N ARG A 31 -7.30 2.89 -6.61
CA ARG A 31 -7.92 1.97 -5.64
C ARG A 31 -7.50 2.31 -4.23
N ASP A 32 -8.43 2.14 -3.30
CA ASP A 32 -8.18 2.28 -1.88
C ASP A 32 -7.19 1.21 -1.40
N ILE A 33 -6.10 1.68 -0.81
CA ILE A 33 -5.05 0.87 -0.16
C ILE A 33 -4.79 1.39 1.26
N THR A 34 -5.77 2.02 1.89
CA THR A 34 -5.70 2.57 3.25
C THR A 34 -5.17 1.55 4.25
N ASN A 35 -5.69 0.33 4.19
CA ASN A 35 -5.34 -0.76 5.09
C ASN A 35 -4.11 -1.57 4.67
N VAL A 36 -3.49 -1.25 3.52
CA VAL A 36 -2.21 -1.84 3.14
C VAL A 36 -1.11 -1.30 4.06
N PRO A 37 -0.18 -2.15 4.56
CA PRO A 37 0.93 -1.69 5.41
C PRO A 37 1.77 -0.59 4.75
N THR A 38 2.19 0.40 5.53
CA THR A 38 3.13 1.46 5.10
C THR A 38 4.55 1.14 5.55
N ILE A 39 5.54 1.48 4.71
CA ILE A 39 6.95 1.50 5.11
C ILE A 39 7.62 2.83 4.74
N PRO A 40 8.72 3.23 5.38
CA PRO A 40 9.53 4.36 4.95
C PRO A 40 10.01 4.23 3.50
N TYR A 41 10.13 5.34 2.79
CA TYR A 41 10.46 5.33 1.36
C TYR A 41 11.80 4.66 1.04
N HIS A 42 12.78 4.80 1.93
CA HIS A 42 14.13 4.24 1.74
C HIS A 42 14.26 2.77 2.17
N GLU A 43 13.24 2.19 2.80
CA GLU A 43 13.26 0.79 3.21
C GLU A 43 12.84 -0.14 2.07
N GLU A 44 13.38 -1.35 2.05
CA GLU A 44 12.95 -2.40 1.13
C GLU A 44 11.70 -3.12 1.65
N PHE A 45 10.92 -3.71 0.74
CA PHE A 45 9.80 -4.55 1.15
C PHE A 45 10.34 -5.88 1.68
N SER A 46 10.18 -6.10 2.98
CA SER A 46 10.57 -7.36 3.61
C SER A 46 9.64 -8.52 3.19
N LYS A 47 10.09 -9.75 3.39
CA LYS A 47 9.24 -10.95 3.22
C LYS A 47 7.97 -10.84 4.07
N GLU A 48 8.08 -10.35 5.31
CA GLU A 48 6.95 -10.17 6.21
C GLU A 48 5.92 -9.18 5.66
N TYR A 49 6.39 -8.07 5.09
CA TYR A 49 5.54 -7.11 4.41
C TYR A 49 4.73 -7.78 3.28
N LEU A 50 5.41 -8.56 2.44
CA LEU A 50 4.78 -9.24 1.30
C LEU A 50 3.76 -10.30 1.75
N MET A 51 4.03 -11.02 2.84
CA MET A 51 3.08 -11.97 3.44
C MET A 51 1.83 -11.25 3.96
N LYS A 52 1.99 -10.14 4.70
CA LYS A 52 0.86 -9.32 5.18
C LYS A 52 0.02 -8.78 4.02
N LEU A 53 0.67 -8.33 2.95
CA LEU A 53 0.00 -7.85 1.75
C LEU A 53 -0.85 -8.94 1.07
N ALA A 54 -0.33 -10.17 1.02
CA ALA A 54 -1.04 -11.31 0.44
C ALA A 54 -2.28 -11.67 1.27
N THR A 55 -2.16 -11.70 2.60
CA THR A 55 -3.30 -11.92 3.51
C THR A 55 -4.37 -10.85 3.33
N TYR A 56 -3.98 -9.57 3.34
CA TYR A 56 -4.91 -8.46 3.11
C TYR A 56 -5.69 -8.61 1.80
N LYS A 57 -5.00 -8.95 0.70
CA LYS A 57 -5.65 -9.16 -0.61
C LYS A 57 -6.71 -10.27 -0.57
N GLN A 58 -6.45 -11.35 0.17
CA GLN A 58 -7.40 -12.46 0.31
C GLN A 58 -8.65 -12.05 1.09
N GLU A 59 -8.49 -11.24 2.14
CA GLU A 59 -9.60 -10.75 2.98
C GLU A 59 -10.54 -9.84 2.21
N ILE A 60 -10.01 -8.92 1.39
CA ILE A 60 -10.84 -7.94 0.65
C ILE A 60 -11.45 -8.48 -0.66
N THR A 61 -11.05 -9.67 -1.10
CA THR A 61 -11.56 -10.30 -2.34
C THR A 61 -12.62 -11.38 -2.04
N ARG A 62 -12.89 -11.65 -0.76
CA ARG A 62 -13.99 -12.51 -0.32
C ARG A 62 -15.29 -11.73 -0.21
#